data_AF-A0A522ZLG4-F1
#
_entry.id   AF-A0A522ZLG4-F1
#
_cell.length_a   1.000
_cell.length_b   1.000
_cell.length_c   1.000
_cell.angle_alpha   90.00
_cell.angle_beta   90.00
_cell.angle_gamma   90.00
#
_symmetry.space_group_name_H-M   'P 1'
#
loop_
_entity.id
_entity.type
_entity.pdbx_description
1 polymer ?
#
loop_
_entity_poly.entity_id
_entity_poly.type
_entity_poly.pdbx_seq_one_letter_code
_entity_poly.pdbx_strand_id
1 'polypeptide(L)'
;MDDFVDTYPVGLHMTPSPADAQFAAALVAGGLKNQDRIDEIRSRMISRKTMSLRTSFCSRHMRRDFNIASAKMYVYSLNRQYKAKINEALVDLHWQISMLAVDPTLITFGPMDVSWLTAGTFNFMMVSSESASMFRALRKVDDIVARLYTAERDGLITREQRREIVAPVNLAYNGFKQVAMKLQNKSIEDLLSESHLA
;
A
#
# COMPACT_ATOMS: atom_id res chain seq x y z
N MET A 1 -58.38 18.32 -22.89
CA MET A 1 -58.28 17.70 -21.57
C MET A 1 -58.22 16.22 -21.79
N ASP A 2 -57.08 15.67 -21.39
CA ASP A 2 -56.89 14.33 -20.86
C ASP A 2 -56.87 13.10 -21.80
N ASP A 3 -55.67 12.49 -21.75
CA ASP A 3 -55.40 11.07 -21.55
C ASP A 3 -54.98 10.21 -22.75
N PHE A 4 -53.69 10.30 -23.07
CA PHE A 4 -52.90 9.20 -23.62
C PHE A 4 -52.21 8.46 -22.46
N VAL A 5 -52.71 7.27 -22.13
CA VAL A 5 -52.11 6.36 -21.15
C VAL A 5 -51.04 5.52 -21.87
N ASP A 6 -49.78 5.95 -21.78
CA ASP A 6 -48.61 5.14 -22.14
C ASP A 6 -48.23 4.24 -20.94
N THR A 7 -48.71 3.00 -20.96
CA THR A 7 -48.23 1.93 -20.08
C THR A 7 -46.88 1.40 -20.58
N TYR A 8 -45.78 1.95 -20.05
CA TYR A 8 -44.49 1.26 -20.04
C TYR A 8 -44.42 0.33 -18.82
N PRO A 9 -43.99 -0.94 -18.97
CA PRO A 9 -43.78 -1.82 -17.84
C PRO A 9 -42.58 -1.33 -17.00
N VAL A 10 -42.89 -1.05 -15.74
CA VAL A 10 -41.98 -0.80 -14.64
C VAL A 10 -41.08 -2.03 -14.42
N GLY A 11 -39.77 -1.79 -14.30
CA GLY A 11 -38.88 -2.63 -13.49
C GLY A 11 -38.24 -3.84 -14.16
N LEU A 12 -37.26 -3.61 -15.03
CA LEU A 12 -36.13 -4.55 -15.12
C LEU A 12 -35.30 -4.41 -13.84
N HIS A 13 -35.68 -5.14 -12.80
CA HIS A 13 -34.75 -5.53 -11.75
C HIS A 13 -33.67 -6.40 -12.40
N MET A 14 -32.62 -5.76 -12.91
CA MET A 14 -31.37 -6.42 -13.22
C MET A 14 -30.77 -6.87 -11.90
N THR A 15 -31.10 -8.07 -11.45
CA THR A 15 -30.27 -8.77 -10.48
C THR A 15 -28.92 -8.95 -11.16
N PRO A 16 -27.81 -8.43 -10.59
CA PRO A 16 -26.52 -8.59 -11.21
C PRO A 16 -26.26 -10.09 -11.38
N SER A 17 -25.94 -10.49 -12.61
CA SER A 17 -25.61 -11.88 -12.91
C SER A 17 -24.50 -12.33 -11.96
N PRO A 18 -24.53 -13.57 -11.43
CA PRO A 18 -23.40 -14.13 -10.69
C PRO A 18 -22.09 -14.03 -11.47
N ALA A 19 -22.17 -14.04 -12.81
CA ALA A 19 -21.02 -13.84 -13.69
C ALA A 19 -20.50 -12.39 -13.67
N ASP A 20 -21.37 -11.38 -13.57
CA ASP A 20 -20.98 -9.96 -13.45
C ASP A 20 -20.44 -9.65 -12.05
N ALA A 21 -21.00 -10.29 -11.02
CA ALA A 21 -20.46 -10.25 -9.65
C ALA A 21 -19.11 -10.97 -9.55
N GLN A 22 -18.91 -12.08 -10.28
CA GLN A 22 -17.62 -12.76 -10.41
C GLN A 22 -16.64 -11.97 -11.27
N PHE A 23 -17.09 -11.26 -12.31
CA PHE A 23 -16.23 -10.38 -13.11
C PHE A 23 -15.78 -9.16 -12.31
N ALA A 24 -16.67 -8.56 -11.51
CA ALA A 24 -16.35 -7.47 -10.58
C ALA A 24 -15.45 -7.94 -9.42
N ALA A 25 -15.67 -9.14 -8.90
CA ALA A 25 -14.81 -9.75 -7.88
C ALA A 25 -13.43 -10.17 -8.44
N ALA A 26 -13.38 -10.60 -9.71
CA ALA A 26 -12.15 -10.94 -10.41
C ALA A 26 -11.37 -9.70 -10.87
N LEU A 27 -12.02 -8.55 -11.03
CA LEU A 27 -11.39 -7.37 -11.61
C LEU A 27 -10.25 -6.77 -10.77
N VAL A 28 -10.11 -7.08 -9.47
CA VAL A 28 -8.96 -6.56 -8.70
C VAL A 28 -8.46 -7.46 -7.56
N ALA A 29 -8.57 -8.79 -7.65
CA ALA A 29 -7.83 -9.68 -6.77
C ALA A 29 -6.38 -9.85 -7.27
N GLY A 30 -5.62 -8.76 -7.30
CA GLY A 30 -4.21 -8.78 -7.67
C GLY A 30 -3.41 -9.55 -6.64
N GLY A 31 -3.07 -10.81 -6.95
CA GLY A 31 -2.26 -11.67 -6.09
C GLY A 31 -0.96 -10.97 -5.66
N LEU A 32 -0.60 -11.12 -4.39
CA LEU A 32 0.64 -10.58 -3.87
C LEU A 32 1.82 -11.42 -4.35
N LYS A 33 2.90 -10.75 -4.78
CA LYS A 33 4.10 -11.46 -5.19
C LYS A 33 4.73 -12.16 -3.98
N ASN A 34 5.28 -13.36 -4.17
CA ASN A 34 5.94 -14.17 -3.14
C ASN A 34 4.99 -14.68 -2.03
N GLN A 35 3.78 -15.10 -2.40
CA GLN A 35 2.81 -15.67 -1.45
C GLN A 35 3.29 -17.01 -0.85
N ASP A 36 3.95 -17.83 -1.66
CA ASP A 36 4.65 -19.06 -1.28
C ASP A 36 5.52 -18.89 -0.03
N ARG A 37 6.33 -17.84 0.01
CA ARG A 37 7.24 -17.57 1.13
C ARG A 37 6.51 -17.27 2.44
N ILE A 38 5.31 -16.70 2.36
CA ILE A 38 4.49 -16.41 3.53
C ILE A 38 3.79 -17.68 4.00
N ASP A 39 3.31 -18.50 3.07
CA ASP A 39 2.61 -19.75 3.37
C ASP A 39 3.53 -20.80 4.04
N GLU A 40 4.83 -20.76 3.73
CA GLU A 40 5.86 -21.57 4.41
C GLU A 40 6.09 -21.19 5.88
N ILE A 41 5.71 -19.98 6.31
CA ILE A 41 5.95 -19.50 7.67
C ILE A 41 4.95 -20.14 8.63
N ARG A 42 5.43 -21.09 9.44
CA ARG A 42 4.66 -21.68 10.55
C ARG A 42 4.82 -20.85 11.82
N SER A 43 4.15 -19.70 11.86
CA SER A 43 4.09 -18.83 13.05
C SER A 43 2.83 -19.09 13.87
N ARG A 44 2.93 -19.00 15.21
CA ARG A 44 1.75 -19.00 16.11
C ARG A 44 0.97 -17.68 16.06
N MET A 45 1.56 -16.63 15.48
CA MET A 45 1.01 -15.27 15.42
C MET A 45 0.67 -14.89 13.98
N ILE A 46 -0.28 -15.62 13.39
CA ILE A 46 -0.75 -15.38 12.04
C ILE A 46 -2.08 -14.64 12.08
N SER A 47 -2.21 -13.58 11.28
CA SER A 47 -3.50 -12.92 11.06
C SER A 47 -3.73 -12.71 9.56
N ARG A 48 -4.80 -13.29 9.04
CA ARG A 48 -5.26 -13.06 7.66
C ARG A 48 -6.15 -11.83 7.62
N LYS A 49 -5.90 -10.93 6.68
CA LYS A 49 -6.65 -9.68 6.51
C LYS A 49 -6.89 -9.40 5.04
N THR A 50 -8.03 -8.78 4.78
CA THR A 50 -8.38 -8.20 3.49
C THR A 50 -8.40 -6.68 3.65
N MET A 51 -7.81 -5.96 2.72
CA MET A 51 -7.80 -4.49 2.72
C MET A 51 -7.95 -3.96 1.31
N SER A 52 -8.74 -2.90 1.17
CA SER A 52 -8.77 -2.09 -0.03
C SER A 52 -7.84 -0.88 0.10
N LEU A 53 -7.00 -0.66 -0.91
CA LEU A 53 -6.17 0.53 -1.06
C LEU A 53 -6.78 1.43 -2.15
N ARG A 54 -6.77 2.73 -1.89
CA ARG A 54 -7.34 3.74 -2.79
C ARG A 54 -6.34 4.17 -3.85
N THR A 55 -5.05 4.22 -3.49
CA THR A 55 -4.01 4.77 -4.36
C THR A 55 -3.20 3.67 -5.04
N SER A 56 -2.87 3.91 -6.32
CA SER A 56 -1.94 3.04 -7.07
C SER A 56 -0.53 3.07 -6.49
N PHE A 57 -0.18 4.18 -5.83
CA PHE A 57 1.07 4.37 -5.10
C PHE A 57 1.27 3.30 -4.02
N CYS A 58 0.37 3.20 -3.04
CA CYS A 58 0.47 2.18 -1.98
C CYS A 58 0.23 0.77 -2.53
N SER A 59 -0.67 0.62 -3.50
CA SER A 59 -0.95 -0.69 -4.13
C SER A 59 0.29 -1.31 -4.77
N ARG A 60 1.16 -0.50 -5.38
CA ARG A 60 2.42 -0.99 -5.96
C ARG A 60 3.36 -1.53 -4.89
N HIS A 61 3.50 -0.83 -3.77
CA HIS A 61 4.31 -1.27 -2.63
C HIS A 61 3.75 -2.55 -2.01
N MET A 62 2.42 -2.62 -1.85
CA MET A 62 1.74 -3.80 -1.35
C MET A 62 2.03 -5.02 -2.23
N ARG A 63 1.80 -4.91 -3.55
CA ARG A 63 2.00 -6.03 -4.50
C ARG A 63 3.45 -6.50 -4.59
N ARG A 64 4.40 -5.55 -4.64
CA ARG A 64 5.81 -5.84 -4.94
C ARG A 64 6.61 -6.26 -3.71
N ASP A 65 6.43 -5.55 -2.60
CA ASP A 65 7.37 -5.57 -1.49
C ASP A 65 6.79 -6.22 -0.22
N PHE A 66 5.46 -6.23 -0.02
CA PHE A 66 4.88 -6.58 1.28
C PHE A 66 5.19 -8.00 1.78
N ASN A 67 4.93 -9.03 0.97
CA ASN A 67 5.17 -10.41 1.38
C ASN A 67 6.65 -10.70 1.60
N ILE A 68 7.52 -10.22 0.70
CA ILE A 68 8.97 -10.46 0.85
C ILE A 68 9.54 -9.71 2.06
N ALA A 69 9.12 -8.47 2.29
CA ALA A 69 9.53 -7.71 3.47
C ALA A 69 9.00 -8.36 4.75
N SER A 70 7.74 -8.80 4.77
CA SER A 70 7.13 -9.46 5.92
C SER A 70 7.82 -10.77 6.27
N ALA A 71 8.10 -11.62 5.28
CA ALA A 71 8.83 -12.86 5.48
C ALA A 71 10.25 -12.62 6.00
N LYS A 72 10.98 -11.68 5.40
CA LYS A 72 12.34 -11.32 5.83
C LYS A 72 12.37 -10.70 7.23
N MET A 73 11.45 -9.79 7.54
CA MET A 73 11.32 -9.21 8.88
C MET A 73 11.04 -10.30 9.91
N TYR A 74 10.16 -11.25 9.63
CA TYR A 74 9.89 -12.36 10.52
C TYR A 74 11.18 -13.13 10.84
N VAL A 75 11.92 -13.58 9.82
CA VAL A 75 13.17 -14.34 9.99
C VAL A 75 14.23 -13.53 10.72
N TYR A 76 14.46 -12.28 10.31
CA TYR A 76 15.51 -11.45 10.92
C TYR A 76 15.17 -10.95 12.32
N SER A 77 13.88 -10.82 12.65
CA SER A 77 13.43 -10.44 14.00
C SER A 77 13.68 -11.52 15.06
N LEU A 78 14.01 -12.75 14.65
CA LEU A 78 14.48 -13.81 15.55
C LEU A 78 15.80 -13.43 16.23
N ASN A 79 16.62 -12.59 15.58
CA ASN A 79 17.79 -11.97 16.19
C ASN A 79 17.39 -10.65 16.88
N ARG A 80 17.59 -10.56 18.20
CA ARG A 80 17.19 -9.38 19.00
C ARG A 80 17.88 -8.08 18.56
N GLN A 81 19.17 -8.13 18.22
CA GLN A 81 19.92 -6.94 17.79
C GLN A 81 19.39 -6.42 16.45
N TYR A 82 19.08 -7.33 15.52
CA TYR A 82 18.54 -6.94 14.23
C TYR A 82 17.08 -6.50 14.33
N LYS A 83 16.30 -7.12 15.21
CA LYS A 83 14.94 -6.67 15.55
C LYS A 83 14.93 -5.20 16.00
N ALA A 84 15.90 -4.78 16.81
CA ALA A 84 16.03 -3.38 17.21
C ALA A 84 16.22 -2.45 16.01
N LYS A 85 17.07 -2.81 15.05
CA LYS A 85 17.28 -2.04 13.80
C LYS A 85 16.02 -1.95 12.93
N ILE A 86 15.27 -3.05 12.80
CA ILE A 86 13.98 -3.04 12.08
C ILE A 86 13.00 -2.11 12.78
N ASN A 87 12.93 -2.16 14.10
CA ASN A 87 12.02 -1.31 14.88
C ASN A 87 12.40 0.17 14.77
N GLU A 88 13.68 0.50 14.84
CA GLU A 88 14.17 1.88 14.64
C GLU A 88 13.77 2.41 13.26
N ALA A 89 13.99 1.63 12.20
CA ALA A 89 13.59 2.01 10.85
C ALA A 89 12.06 2.14 10.68
N LEU A 90 11.27 1.30 11.36
CA LEU A 90 9.81 1.43 11.39
C LEU A 90 9.38 2.69 12.15
N VAL A 91 10.03 3.02 13.26
CA VAL A 91 9.74 4.24 14.03
C VAL A 91 10.01 5.47 13.18
N ASP A 92 11.15 5.53 12.48
CA ASP A 92 11.46 6.64 11.57
C ASP A 92 10.41 6.75 10.44
N LEU A 93 10.02 5.62 9.82
CA LEU A 93 8.94 5.63 8.83
C LEU A 93 7.62 6.19 9.40
N HIS A 94 7.20 5.74 10.59
CA HIS A 94 5.98 6.26 11.23
C HIS A 94 6.10 7.74 11.60
N TRP A 95 7.29 8.18 12.01
CA TRP A 95 7.57 9.58 12.32
C TRP A 95 7.39 10.46 11.08
N GLN A 96 8.01 10.10 9.96
CA GLN A 96 7.90 10.83 8.70
C GLN A 96 6.46 10.90 8.18
N ILE A 97 5.71 9.79 8.30
CA ILE A 97 4.28 9.76 7.95
C ILE A 97 3.48 10.69 8.85
N SER A 98 3.80 10.74 10.15
CA SER A 98 3.08 11.57 11.11
C SER A 98 3.38 13.05 10.90
N MET A 99 4.63 13.41 10.61
CA MET A 99 5.03 14.77 10.23
C MET A 99 4.29 15.23 8.99
N LEU A 100 4.20 14.37 7.98
CA LEU A 100 3.41 14.68 6.79
C LEU A 100 1.92 14.86 7.13
N ALA A 101 1.34 14.00 7.97
CA ALA A 101 -0.08 14.07 8.31
C ALA A 101 -0.49 15.36 9.06
N VAL A 102 0.44 16.00 9.77
CA VAL A 102 0.21 17.26 10.50
C VAL A 102 0.68 18.49 9.74
N ASP A 103 1.20 18.31 8.51
CA ASP A 103 1.66 19.42 7.69
C ASP A 103 0.48 20.38 7.41
N PRO A 104 0.60 21.67 7.79
CA PRO A 104 -0.45 22.66 7.59
C PRO A 104 -0.91 22.81 6.14
N THR A 105 -0.02 22.54 5.17
CA THR A 105 -0.36 22.53 3.75
C THR A 105 -1.35 21.43 3.38
N LEU A 106 -1.44 20.36 4.19
CA LEU A 106 -2.43 19.30 4.02
C LEU A 106 -3.75 19.56 4.76
N ILE A 107 -3.74 20.44 5.77
CA ILE A 107 -4.92 20.75 6.59
C ILE A 107 -5.95 21.55 5.76
N THR A 108 -5.48 22.37 4.82
CA THR A 108 -6.32 23.15 3.90
C THR A 108 -7.14 22.29 2.94
N PHE A 109 -6.82 21.00 2.81
CA PHE A 109 -7.47 20.08 1.89
C PHE A 109 -8.76 19.44 2.43
N GLY A 110 -9.17 19.69 3.68
CA GLY A 110 -10.49 19.31 4.20
C GLY A 110 -10.87 17.81 4.00
N PRO A 111 -12.16 17.46 4.17
CA PRO A 111 -12.68 16.16 3.77
C PRO A 111 -12.87 16.12 2.25
N MET A 112 -11.85 15.66 1.53
CA MET A 112 -11.87 15.48 0.08
C MET A 112 -12.62 14.22 -0.34
N ASP A 113 -13.37 14.30 -1.45
CA ASP A 113 -14.00 13.13 -2.06
C ASP A 113 -12.96 12.22 -2.72
N VAL A 114 -12.76 11.05 -2.10
CA VAL A 114 -11.84 10.00 -2.56
C VAL A 114 -12.57 8.81 -3.20
N SER A 115 -13.88 8.89 -3.44
CA SER A 115 -14.69 7.78 -3.96
C SER A 115 -14.25 7.32 -5.35
N TRP A 116 -13.70 8.24 -6.15
CA TRP A 116 -13.18 7.96 -7.48
C TRP A 116 -11.83 7.22 -7.49
N LEU A 117 -11.16 7.13 -6.33
CA LEU A 117 -9.88 6.43 -6.17
C LEU A 117 -10.12 4.98 -5.77
N THR A 118 -9.86 4.05 -6.69
CA THR A 118 -9.86 2.62 -6.38
C THR A 118 -8.65 1.97 -7.04
N ALA A 119 -7.74 1.44 -6.24
CA ALA A 119 -6.53 0.78 -6.74
C ALA A 119 -6.54 -0.74 -6.56
N GLY A 120 -7.27 -1.25 -5.56
CA GLY A 120 -7.61 -2.66 -5.47
C GLY A 120 -7.75 -3.20 -4.06
N THR A 121 -8.16 -4.46 -3.98
CA THR A 121 -8.33 -5.20 -2.74
C THR A 121 -7.29 -6.30 -2.64
N PHE A 122 -6.62 -6.38 -1.48
CA PHE A 122 -5.52 -7.28 -1.23
C PHE A 122 -5.85 -8.20 -0.06
N ASN A 123 -5.69 -9.49 -0.29
CA ASN A 123 -5.70 -10.51 0.75
C ASN A 123 -4.26 -10.80 1.14
N PHE A 124 -3.94 -10.67 2.43
CA PHE A 124 -2.59 -10.86 2.92
C PHE A 124 -2.58 -11.46 4.32
N MET A 125 -1.40 -11.90 4.72
CA MET A 125 -1.15 -12.50 6.01
C MET A 125 -0.07 -11.70 6.75
N MET A 126 -0.36 -11.31 7.98
CA MET A 126 0.61 -10.75 8.91
C MET A 126 1.21 -11.89 9.72
N VAL A 127 2.53 -12.00 9.69
CA VAL A 127 3.30 -13.09 10.30
C VAL A 127 4.10 -12.65 11.53
N SER A 128 4.20 -11.34 11.75
CA SER A 128 4.92 -10.73 12.88
C SER A 128 4.33 -9.37 13.29
N SER A 129 4.70 -8.86 14.47
CA SER A 129 4.33 -7.51 14.93
C SER A 129 4.83 -6.39 13.99
N GLU A 130 6.01 -6.58 13.42
CA GLU A 130 6.68 -5.64 12.51
C GLU A 130 5.93 -5.58 11.18
N SER A 131 5.48 -6.72 10.65
CA SER A 131 4.62 -6.75 9.45
C SER A 131 3.30 -6.01 9.67
N ALA A 132 2.70 -6.12 10.85
CA ALA A 132 1.50 -5.37 11.21
C ALA A 132 1.78 -3.86 11.39
N SER A 133 2.98 -3.49 11.84
CA SER A 133 3.41 -2.08 11.93
C SER A 133 3.61 -1.47 10.54
N MET A 134 4.32 -2.17 9.65
CA MET A 134 4.50 -1.79 8.24
C MET A 134 3.15 -1.62 7.54
N PHE A 135 2.22 -2.54 7.76
CA PHE A 135 0.87 -2.46 7.23
C PHE A 135 0.14 -1.17 7.67
N ARG A 136 0.19 -0.85 8.97
CA ARG A 136 -0.42 0.37 9.51
C ARG A 136 0.19 1.63 8.90
N ALA A 137 1.50 1.63 8.67
CA ALA A 137 2.20 2.72 7.98
C ALA A 137 1.67 2.89 6.54
N LEU A 138 1.63 1.81 5.75
CA LEU A 138 1.13 1.84 4.36
C LEU A 138 -0.31 2.36 4.26
N ARG A 139 -1.19 1.95 5.19
CA ARG A 139 -2.57 2.44 5.21
C ARG A 139 -2.66 3.94 5.47
N LYS A 140 -1.91 4.46 6.45
CA LYS A 140 -1.86 5.91 6.71
C LYS A 140 -1.36 6.68 5.50
N VAL A 141 -0.33 6.16 4.82
CA VAL A 141 0.20 6.79 3.60
C VAL A 141 -0.83 6.77 2.47
N ASP A 142 -1.60 5.68 2.32
CA ASP A 142 -2.66 5.60 1.31
C ASP A 142 -3.71 6.70 1.53
N ASP A 143 -4.12 6.93 2.78
CA ASP A 143 -5.07 7.99 3.12
C ASP A 143 -4.51 9.38 2.81
N ILE A 144 -3.24 9.66 3.14
CA ILE A 144 -2.60 10.95 2.87
C ILE A 144 -2.45 11.18 1.36
N VAL A 145 -1.95 10.17 0.63
CA VAL A 145 -1.73 10.28 -0.82
C VAL A 145 -3.05 10.39 -1.57
N ALA A 146 -4.13 9.77 -1.09
CA ALA A 146 -5.46 9.94 -1.67
C ALA A 146 -5.96 11.39 -1.57
N ARG A 147 -5.74 12.05 -0.43
CA ARG A 147 -6.04 13.49 -0.27
C ARG A 147 -5.22 14.32 -1.24
N LEU A 148 -3.92 14.05 -1.34
CA LEU A 148 -3.05 14.77 -2.27
C LEU A 148 -3.44 14.60 -3.74
N TYR A 149 -3.90 13.41 -4.14
CA TYR A 149 -4.45 13.22 -5.50
C TYR A 149 -5.72 14.02 -5.74
N THR A 150 -6.54 14.19 -4.72
CA THR A 150 -7.76 14.99 -4.84
C THR A 150 -7.42 16.48 -4.88
N ALA A 151 -6.46 16.93 -4.07
CA ALA A 151 -5.92 18.29 -4.15
C ALA A 151 -5.29 18.61 -5.52
N GLU A 152 -4.57 17.66 -6.12
CA GLU A 152 -4.05 17.79 -7.50
C GLU A 152 -5.20 17.91 -8.51
N ARG A 153 -6.23 17.07 -8.37
CA ARG A 153 -7.42 17.08 -9.24
C ARG A 153 -8.19 18.40 -9.16
N ASP A 154 -8.32 18.96 -7.96
CA ASP A 154 -9.01 20.23 -7.71
C ASP A 154 -8.14 21.46 -8.07
N GLY A 155 -6.91 21.24 -8.55
CA GLY A 155 -6.01 22.30 -8.98
C GLY A 155 -5.35 23.08 -7.84
N LEU A 156 -5.44 22.60 -6.60
CA LEU A 156 -4.84 23.25 -5.43
C LEU A 156 -3.33 23.06 -5.36
N ILE A 157 -2.83 21.94 -5.90
CA ILE A 157 -1.40 21.65 -6.03
C ILE A 157 -1.09 21.10 -7.40
N THR A 158 0.16 21.26 -7.82
CA THR A 158 0.67 20.60 -9.02
C THR A 158 1.11 19.18 -8.73
N ARG A 159 1.24 18.39 -9.79
CA ARG A 159 1.82 17.03 -9.72
C ARG A 159 3.23 17.03 -9.15
N GLU A 160 4.02 18.07 -9.40
CA GLU A 160 5.39 18.22 -8.91
C GLU A 160 5.39 18.47 -7.40
N GLN A 161 4.58 19.42 -6.92
CA GLN A 161 4.39 19.68 -5.49
C GLN A 161 3.94 18.41 -4.76
N ARG A 162 2.99 17.64 -5.31
CA ARG A 162 2.61 16.36 -4.72
C ARG A 162 3.79 15.39 -4.58
N ARG A 163 4.68 15.32 -5.59
CA ARG A 163 5.86 14.43 -5.54
C ARG A 163 6.84 14.88 -4.45
N GLU A 164 7.06 16.19 -4.33
CA GLU A 164 7.93 16.77 -3.30
C GLU A 164 7.39 16.50 -1.90
N ILE A 165 6.10 16.73 -1.68
CA ILE A 165 5.41 16.49 -0.40
C ILE A 165 5.54 15.01 0.03
N VAL A 166 5.43 14.06 -0.90
CA VAL A 166 5.53 12.61 -0.61
C VAL A 166 6.99 12.13 -0.56
N ALA A 167 7.96 12.91 -1.02
CA ALA A 167 9.36 12.49 -1.14
C ALA A 167 9.99 12.02 0.19
N PRO A 168 9.80 12.70 1.34
CA PRO A 168 10.36 12.23 2.61
C PRO A 168 9.84 10.84 3.01
N VAL A 169 8.55 10.59 2.81
CA VAL A 169 7.94 9.27 3.10
C VAL A 169 8.48 8.19 2.16
N ASN A 170 8.70 8.52 0.88
CA ASN A 170 9.34 7.59 -0.07
C ASN A 170 10.76 7.21 0.37
N LEU A 171 11.56 8.20 0.80
CA LEU A 171 12.92 7.98 1.28
C LEU A 171 12.92 7.09 2.52
N ALA A 172 12.06 7.40 3.50
CA ALA A 172 11.92 6.62 4.72
C ALA A 172 11.46 5.18 4.44
N TYR A 173 10.50 5.00 3.53
CA TYR A 173 10.04 3.66 3.14
C TYR A 173 11.14 2.85 2.45
N ASN A 174 11.94 3.49 1.59
CA ASN A 174 13.08 2.84 0.94
C ASN A 174 14.18 2.47 1.95
N GLY A 175 14.50 3.35 2.89
CA GLY A 175 15.44 3.07 3.98
C GLY A 175 14.97 1.91 4.85
N PHE A 176 13.70 1.94 5.28
CA PHE A 176 13.07 0.82 5.98
C PHE A 176 13.17 -0.47 5.17
N LYS A 177 12.87 -0.46 3.87
CA LYS A 177 12.97 -1.64 3.01
C LYS A 177 14.40 -2.19 2.97
N GLN A 178 15.40 -1.33 2.86
CA GLN A 178 16.81 -1.75 2.86
C GLN A 178 17.16 -2.49 4.16
N VAL A 179 16.74 -1.96 5.31
CA VAL A 179 16.92 -2.60 6.61
C VAL A 179 16.10 -3.89 6.71
N ALA A 180 14.79 -3.86 6.43
CA ALA A 180 13.91 -5.03 6.54
C ALA A 180 14.36 -6.21 5.66
N MET A 181 14.98 -5.91 4.51
CA MET A 181 15.39 -6.92 3.54
C MET A 181 16.89 -7.25 3.57
N LYS A 182 17.66 -6.63 4.47
CA LYS A 182 19.14 -6.68 4.52
C LYS A 182 19.77 -6.41 3.14
N LEU A 183 19.24 -5.41 2.43
CA LEU A 183 19.82 -4.98 1.16
C LEU A 183 21.01 -4.09 1.46
N GLN A 184 22.19 -4.49 0.99
CA GLN A 184 23.34 -3.61 0.93
C GLN A 184 23.25 -2.83 -0.38
N ASN A 185 23.38 -1.51 -0.31
CA ASN A 185 23.65 -0.72 -1.50
C ASN A 185 25.09 -1.04 -1.90
N LYS A 186 25.27 -1.98 -2.81
CA LYS A 186 26.57 -2.22 -3.44
C LYS A 186 26.89 -1.02 -4.31
N SER A 187 28.08 -0.46 -4.17
CA SER A 187 28.55 0.55 -5.10
C SER A 187 28.69 -0.06 -6.50
N ILE A 188 28.73 0.77 -7.55
CA ILE A 188 28.99 0.29 -8.92
C ILE A 188 30.34 -0.45 -8.95
N GLU A 189 31.32 0.01 -8.17
CA GLU A 189 32.64 -0.62 -8.03
C GLU A 189 32.54 -2.01 -7.39
N ASP A 190 31.69 -2.20 -6.38
CA ASP A 190 31.44 -3.51 -5.77
C ASP A 190 30.74 -4.48 -6.74
N LEU A 191 29.87 -3.97 -7.62
CA LEU A 191 29.19 -4.80 -8.63
C LEU A 191 30.13 -5.19 -9.77
N LEU A 192 31.02 -4.29 -10.17
CA LEU A 192 32.01 -4.54 -11.22
C LEU A 192 33.11 -5.50 -10.75
N SER A 193 33.57 -5.39 -9.51
CA SER A 193 34.55 -6.32 -8.93
C SER A 193 34.04 -7.74 -8.79
N GLU A 194 32.75 -7.95 -8.52
CA GLU A 194 32.12 -9.28 -8.52
C GLU A 194 31.99 -9.87 -9.94
N SER A 195 31.85 -9.05 -10.97
CA SER A 195 31.72 -9.51 -12.37
C SER A 195 33.04 -9.96 -13.01
N HIS A 196 34.18 -9.54 -12.47
CA HIS A 196 35.52 -9.95 -12.94
C HIS A 196 36.07 -11.20 -12.24
N LEU A 197 35.25 -11.86 -11.40
CA LEU A 197 35.56 -13.16 -10.78
C LEU A 197 34.75 -14.32 -11.38
N ALA A 198 34.11 -14.12 -12.54
CA ALA A 198 33.38 -15.14 -13.29
C ALA A 198 34.18 -15.66 -14.48
#